data_AF-A0A078BAX0-F1
#
_entry.id   AF-A0A078BAX0-F1
#
_cell.length_a   1.000
_cell.length_b   1.000
_cell.length_c   1.000
_cell.angle_alpha   90.00
_cell.angle_beta   90.00
_cell.angle_gamma   90.00
#
_symmetry.space_group_name_H-M   'P 1'
#
loop_
_entity.id
_entity.type
_entity.pdbx_description
1 polymer ?
#
loop_
_entity_poly.entity_id
_entity_poly.type
_entity_poly.pdbx_seq_one_letter_code
_entity_poly.pdbx_strand_id
1 'polypeptide(L)' 'MIQVFMKGNGQMIISKGVQSYSSGDIQVGQWMNDKLHGVMMYIPKNGGQIEIQKYENEEILEILGKTDNVQN' A
#
# COMPACT_ATOMS: atom_id res chain seq x y z
N MET A 1 1.99 -11.00 -5.78
CA MET A 1 1.91 -10.46 -4.41
C MET A 1 3.04 -11.09 -3.61
N ILE A 2 3.99 -10.29 -3.14
CA ILE A 2 4.98 -10.77 -2.16
C ILE A 2 4.48 -10.28 -0.81
N GLN A 3 3.96 -11.19 0.00
CA GLN A 3 3.35 -10.89 1.31
C GLN A 3 4.28 -11.42 2.40
N VAL A 4 4.86 -10.54 3.19
CA VAL A 4 5.65 -10.92 4.37
C VAL A 4 4.69 -10.97 5.55
N PHE A 5 4.34 -12.19 5.97
CA PHE A 5 3.48 -12.43 7.13
C PHE A 5 4.34 -12.49 8.41
N MET A 6 4.06 -11.63 9.38
CA MET A 6 4.50 -11.84 10.76
C MET A 6 3.43 -12.66 11.49
N LYS A 7 3.71 -13.94 11.80
CA LYS A 7 2.77 -14.81 12.53
C LYS A 7 2.86 -14.57 14.04
N GLY A 8 1.80 -14.03 14.63
CA GLY A 8 1.57 -13.99 16.08
C GLY A 8 0.36 -14.84 16.45
N ASN A 9 0.52 -15.74 17.42
CA ASN A 9 -0.48 -16.69 17.91
C ASN A 9 -1.71 -15.99 18.49
N GLY A 10 -2.74 -15.73 17.66
CA GLY A 10 -3.98 -15.03 18.06
C GLY A 10 -3.91 -13.50 17.96
N GLN A 11 -2.89 -12.95 17.31
CA GLN A 11 -2.73 -11.50 17.10
C GLN A 11 -3.15 -11.07 15.70
N MET A 12 -3.72 -9.87 15.63
CA MET A 12 -3.98 -9.10 14.42
C MET A 12 -2.78 -9.18 13.45
N ILE A 13 -2.99 -9.74 12.25
CA ILE A 13 -1.92 -9.93 11.28
C ILE A 13 -1.68 -8.62 10.56
N ILE A 14 -0.58 -7.95 10.88
CA ILE A 14 -0.06 -6.83 10.10
C ILE A 14 0.97 -7.39 9.11
N SER A 15 0.64 -7.33 7.84
CA SER A 15 1.53 -7.70 6.74
C SER A 15 2.15 -6.45 6.12
N LYS A 16 3.41 -6.55 5.70
CA LYS A 16 4.06 -5.55 4.84
C LYS A 16 4.34 -6.19 3.49
N GLY A 17 4.12 -5.47 2.40
CA GLY A 17 4.24 -6.09 1.10
C GLY A 17 4.13 -5.16 -0.09
N VAL A 18 4.25 -5.79 -1.25
CA VAL A 18 4.07 -5.19 -2.57
C VAL A 18 3.00 -5.98 -3.32
N GLN A 19 1.97 -5.27 -3.76
CA GLN A 19 0.91 -5.78 -4.61
C GLN A 19 1.03 -5.14 -5.99
N SER A 20 1.36 -5.96 -6.98
CA SER A 20 1.34 -5.57 -8.39
C SER A 20 0.04 -6.04 -9.02
N TYR A 21 -0.63 -5.14 -9.73
CA TYR A 21 -1.88 -5.42 -10.45
C TYR A 21 -1.60 -5.81 -11.89
N SER A 22 -2.57 -6.45 -12.56
CA SER A 22 -2.47 -6.78 -14.00
C SER A 22 -2.43 -5.54 -14.89
N SER A 23 -2.98 -4.41 -14.42
CA SER A 23 -2.79 -3.09 -15.05
C SER A 23 -1.31 -2.67 -15.08
N GLY A 24 -0.51 -3.22 -14.16
CA GLY A 24 0.87 -2.89 -13.86
C GLY A 24 1.04 -1.78 -12.83
N ASP A 25 -0.07 -1.31 -12.23
CA ASP A 25 0.01 -0.44 -11.05
C ASP A 25 0.57 -1.21 -9.87
N ILE A 26 1.21 -0.49 -8.95
CA ILE A 26 1.87 -1.07 -7.79
C ILE A 26 1.35 -0.39 -6.53
N GLN A 27 1.02 -1.19 -5.53
CA GLN A 27 0.78 -0.74 -4.17
C GLN A 27 1.84 -1.30 -3.22
N VAL A 28 2.39 -0.44 -2.38
CA VAL A 28 3.36 -0.79 -1.34
C VAL A 28 2.83 -0.29 -0.01
N GLY A 29 2.82 -1.13 1.01
CA GLY A 29 2.38 -0.66 2.33
C GLY A 29 2.10 -1.75 3.35
N GLN A 30 1.11 -1.48 4.19
CA GLN A 30 0.70 -2.32 5.31
C GLN A 30 -0.73 -2.79 5.13
N TRP A 31 -0.97 -4.06 5.43
CA TRP A 31 -2.29 -4.65 5.40
C TRP A 31 -2.60 -5.31 6.72
N MET A 32 -3.82 -5.10 7.21
CA MET A 32 -4.35 -5.71 8.41
C MET A 32 -5.56 -6.55 8.01
N ASN A 33 -5.49 -7.88 8.19
CA ASN A 33 -6.54 -8.80 7.74
C ASN A 33 -6.91 -8.59 6.25
N ASP A 34 -5.90 -8.51 5.39
CA ASP A 34 -6.01 -8.27 3.93
C ASP A 34 -6.64 -6.91 3.52
N LYS A 35 -6.80 -5.99 4.47
CA LYS A 35 -7.33 -4.64 4.27
C LYS A 35 -6.24 -3.58 4.43
N LEU A 36 -6.33 -2.48 3.68
CA LEU A 36 -5.37 -1.38 3.75
C LEU A 36 -5.30 -0.81 5.17
N HIS A 37 -4.08 -0.64 5.68
CA HIS A 37 -3.85 -0.09 7.02
C HIS A 37 -2.51 0.65 7.09
N GLY A 38 -2.42 1.71 7.89
CA GLY A 38 -1.18 2.47 8.01
C GLY A 38 -0.78 3.15 6.71
N VAL A 39 0.52 3.33 6.48
CA VAL A 39 1.02 4.05 5.30
C VAL A 39 1.00 3.14 4.07
N MET A 40 0.34 3.63 3.02
CA MET A 40 0.21 3.05 1.70
C MET A 40 0.81 4.00 0.66
N MET A 41 1.53 3.43 -0.30
CA MET A 41 2.06 4.12 -1.47
C MET A 41 1.48 3.47 -2.73
N TYR A 42 0.80 4.27 -3.54
CA TYR A 42 0.28 3.90 -4.84
C TYR A 42 1.19 4.47 -5.94
N ILE A 43 1.66 3.59 -6.82
CA ILE A 43 2.54 3.92 -7.93
C ILE A 43 1.81 3.52 -9.21
N PRO A 44 1.26 4.48 -9.97
CA PRO A 44 0.58 4.18 -11.22
C PRO A 44 1.61 3.82 -12.30
N LYS A 45 1.27 2.83 -13.14
CA LYS A 45 2.15 2.40 -14.24
C LYS A 45 2.39 3.51 -15.26
N ASN A 46 1.38 4.31 -15.55
CA ASN A 46 1.33 5.25 -16.68
C ASN A 46 2.08 6.57 -16.45
N GLY A 47 2.99 6.63 -15.48
CA GLY A 47 3.70 7.88 -15.13
C GLY A 47 2.80 8.92 -14.44
N GLY A 48 1.61 8.54 -13.97
CA GLY A 48 0.76 9.40 -13.14
C GLY A 48 1.38 9.71 -11.78
N GLN A 49 0.72 10.51 -10.95
CA GLN A 49 1.27 10.84 -9.62
C GLN A 49 1.35 9.62 -8.70
N ILE A 50 2.50 9.46 -8.06
CA ILE A 50 2.66 8.60 -6.88
C ILE A 50 1.90 9.27 -5.74
N GLU A 51 1.07 8.49 -5.05
CA GLU A 51 0.32 8.96 -3.91
C GLU A 51 0.74 8.20 -2.64
N ILE A 52 0.96 8.94 -1.56
CA ILE A 52 1.27 8.39 -0.24
C ILE A 52 0.13 8.79 0.70
N GLN A 53 -0.55 7.80 1.25
CA GLN A 53 -1.75 7.99 2.06
C GLN A 53 -1.66 7.10 3.31
N LYS A 54 -2.25 7.56 4.41
CA LYS A 54 -2.38 6.80 5.64
C LYS A 54 -3.82 6.30 5.77
N TYR A 55 -3.98 5.01 6.03
CA TYR A 55 -5.28 4.35 6.20
C TYR A 55 -5.52 3.95 7.66
N GLU A 56 -6.75 4.12 8.11
CA GLU A 56 -7.26 3.57 9.36
C GLU A 56 -8.67 3.02 9.10
N ASN A 57 -8.92 1.76 9.50
CA ASN A 57 -10.19 1.07 9.23
C ASN A 57 -10.66 1.15 7.77
N GLU A 58 -9.74 0.96 6.81
CA GLU A 58 -10.00 1.04 5.36
C GLU A 58 -10.29 2.45 4.81
N GLU A 59 -10.34 3.46 5.66
CA GLU A 59 -10.56 4.84 5.26
C GLU A 59 -9.24 5.61 5.23
N ILE A 60 -9.14 6.58 4.32
CA ILE A 60 -8.00 7.48 4.27
C ILE A 60 -8.10 8.42 5.47
N LEU A 61 -7.14 8.28 6.39
CA LEU A 61 -6.97 9.18 7.52
C LEU A 61 -6.24 10.46 7.10
N GLU A 62 -5.19 10.33 6.28
CA GLU A 62 -4.31 11.45 5.92
C GLU A 62 -3.67 11.24 4.54
N ILE A 63 -3.61 12.31 3.74
CA ILE A 63 -2.82 12.34 2.51
C ILE A 63 -1.44 12.88 2.87
N LEU A 64 -0.42 12.03 2.82
CA LEU A 64 0.95 12.37 3.24
C LEU A 64 1.76 13.02 2.13
N GLY A 65 1.44 12.73 0.87
CA GLY A 65 2.13 13.36 -0.25
C GLY A 65 1.62 12.88 -1.61
N LYS A 66 1.90 13.71 -2.61
CA LYS A 66 1.76 13.39 -4.03
C LYS A 66 2.99 13.87 -4.76
N THR A 67 3.54 13.06 -5.65
CA THR A 67 4.70 13.44 -6.47
C THR A 67 4.59 12.81 -7.84
N ASP A 68 5.07 13.50 -8.87
CA ASP A 68 5.00 12.99 -10.24
C ASP A 68 5.87 11.73 -10.39
N ASN A 69 5.33 10.68 -10.99
CA ASN A 69 6.09 9.47 -11.29
C ASN A 69 6.94 9.72 -12.53
N VAL A 70 8.11 10.33 -12.32
CA VAL A 70 9.08 10.57 -13.39
C VAL A 70 9.73 9.23 -13.77
N GLN A 71 9.08 8.53 -14.70
CA GLN A 71 9.67 7.37 -15.36
C GLN A 71 10.54 7.89 -16.51
N ASN A 72 11.85 8.01 -16.25
CA ASN A 72 12.85 8.34 -17.28
C ASN A 72 13.06 7.19 -18.26
#